data_AF-A0A2V9Y7U0-F1
#
_entry.id   AF-A0A2V9Y7U0-F1
#
_cell.length_a   1.000
_cell.length_b   1.000
_cell.length_c   1.000
_cell.angle_alpha   90.00
_cell.angle_beta   90.00
_cell.angle_gamma   90.00
#
_symmetry.space_group_name_H-M   'P 1'
#
loop_
_entity.id
_entity.type
_entity.pdbx_description
1 polymer ?
#
loop_
_entity_poly.entity_id
_entity_poly.type
_entity_poly.pdbx_seq_one_letter_code
_entity_poly.pdbx_strand_id
1 'polypeptide(L)'
;MLEVRQISDEEVEQQVSVAQLSSMSSLYIDDVLAVVERGAKKLPSYLDLYGMAVKQAWSPDELDFSQDQEEWQRLSPDTKRRRTWSLRMFFAGEERVASLLAPLAWAAPSKDVEAFVASQLADEVRHTMLFDRYWREVVGTDAQNLHELVRQIAVTAQENPAYRYLFYEWLPEQSQWLASHPTDVDATARFVTVYHLIVEGAMFLTGMRYQLEGARRWGRTWGFYQGFTAATRDESRHVLFGVRYLRDRVTENPHRYVPLIQDTIREFRPLIHTIMRPPGGDLSFYGGTHLESAWPGLSPERLRDEMVDYAMSALDRRLHAVGISH
;
A
#
# COMPACT_ATOMS: atom_id res chain seq x y z
N MET A 1 -16.28 14.00 18.08
CA MET A 1 -17.32 13.83 17.04
C MET A 1 -16.71 14.37 15.76
N LEU A 2 -16.24 13.49 14.86
CA LEU A 2 -15.69 13.92 13.57
C LEU A 2 -16.84 14.63 12.83
N GLU A 3 -16.66 15.92 12.49
CA GLU A 3 -17.64 16.63 11.67
C GLU A 3 -17.81 15.88 10.35
N VAL A 4 -19.05 15.47 10.06
CA VAL A 4 -19.39 14.91 8.75
C VAL A 4 -19.30 16.07 7.75
N ARG A 5 -18.21 16.11 6.98
CA ARG A 5 -18.03 17.13 5.94
C ARG A 5 -19.10 16.94 4.87
N GLN A 6 -19.89 17.98 4.63
CA GLN A 6 -20.84 18.05 3.52
C GLN A 6 -20.13 18.59 2.28
N ILE A 7 -19.19 17.82 1.73
CA ILE A 7 -18.58 18.08 0.42
C ILE A 7 -19.03 17.00 -0.55
N SER A 8 -19.25 17.37 -1.80
CA SER A 8 -19.68 16.43 -2.84
C SER A 8 -18.55 15.48 -3.24
N ASP A 9 -18.90 14.31 -3.78
CA ASP A 9 -17.93 13.34 -4.30
C ASP A 9 -16.99 13.95 -5.35
N GLU A 10 -17.50 14.85 -6.19
CA GLU A 10 -16.73 15.53 -7.24
C GLU A 10 -15.71 16.50 -6.64
N GLU A 11 -16.10 17.25 -5.60
CA GLU A 11 -15.17 18.12 -4.87
C GLU A 11 -14.08 17.30 -4.15
N VAL A 12 -14.41 16.13 -3.60
CA VAL A 12 -13.43 15.22 -3.01
C VAL A 12 -12.42 14.74 -4.05
N GLU A 13 -12.91 14.24 -5.20
CA GLU A 13 -12.02 13.80 -6.30
C GLU A 13 -11.11 14.93 -6.76
N GLN A 14 -11.65 16.14 -6.91
CA GLN A 14 -10.87 17.30 -7.32
C GLN A 14 -9.80 17.66 -6.28
N GLN A 15 -10.17 17.72 -4.99
CA GLN A 15 -9.24 18.03 -3.90
C GLN A 15 -8.09 17.03 -3.84
N VAL A 16 -8.37 15.72 -3.85
CA VAL A 16 -7.34 14.67 -3.81
C VAL A 16 -6.46 14.71 -5.06
N SER A 17 -7.07 14.94 -6.23
CA SER A 17 -6.37 14.91 -7.51
C SER A 17 -5.32 16.02 -7.66
N VAL A 18 -5.61 17.23 -7.17
CA VAL A 18 -4.71 18.41 -7.30
C VAL A 18 -3.85 18.67 -6.07
N ALA A 19 -4.09 17.96 -4.96
CA ALA A 19 -3.37 18.15 -3.71
C ALA A 19 -1.85 18.07 -3.90
N GLN A 20 -1.15 19.10 -3.47
CA GLN A 20 0.31 19.10 -3.37
C GLN A 20 0.74 18.56 -2.01
N LEU A 21 2.01 18.16 -1.86
CA LEU A 21 2.52 17.54 -0.63
C LEU A 21 2.19 18.36 0.63
N SER A 22 2.35 19.68 0.57
CA SER A 22 2.06 20.62 1.67
C SER A 22 0.59 20.65 2.11
N SER A 23 -0.33 20.18 1.26
CA SER A 23 -1.77 20.11 1.55
C SER A 23 -2.22 18.75 2.08
N MET A 24 -1.35 17.74 2.09
CA MET A 24 -1.70 16.37 2.48
C MET A 24 -2.17 16.27 3.93
N SER A 25 -1.70 17.16 4.82
CA SER A 25 -2.15 17.25 6.21
C SER A 25 -3.67 17.47 6.33
N SER A 26 -4.28 18.13 5.33
CA SER A 26 -5.70 18.50 5.33
C SER A 26 -6.63 17.40 4.77
N LEU A 27 -6.09 16.43 4.03
CA LEU A 27 -6.87 15.34 3.43
C LEU A 27 -7.25 14.27 4.46
N TYR A 28 -8.43 13.69 4.30
CA TYR A 28 -8.85 12.52 5.06
C TYR A 28 -8.51 11.27 4.27
N ILE A 29 -8.06 10.22 4.94
CA ILE A 29 -7.61 9.04 4.22
C ILE A 29 -8.77 8.31 3.53
N ASP A 30 -9.96 8.34 4.11
CA ASP A 30 -11.16 7.80 3.49
C ASP A 30 -11.55 8.55 2.20
N ASP A 31 -11.25 9.85 2.10
CA ASP A 31 -11.45 10.63 0.87
C ASP A 31 -10.51 10.18 -0.25
N VAL A 32 -9.24 9.91 0.10
CA VAL A 32 -8.23 9.40 -0.84
C VAL A 32 -8.63 8.00 -1.33
N LEU A 33 -9.04 7.11 -0.42
CA LEU A 33 -9.45 5.74 -0.77
C LEU A 33 -10.75 5.70 -1.59
N ALA A 34 -11.66 6.65 -1.36
CA ALA A 34 -12.88 6.75 -2.16
C ALA A 34 -12.58 7.06 -3.64
N VAL A 35 -11.44 7.69 -3.97
CA VAL A 35 -10.99 7.87 -5.36
C VAL A 35 -10.73 6.53 -6.05
N VAL A 36 -10.23 5.52 -5.33
CA VAL A 36 -10.07 4.16 -5.90
C VAL A 36 -11.43 3.57 -6.23
N GLU A 37 -12.38 3.65 -5.30
CA GLU A 37 -13.71 3.05 -5.46
C GLU A 37 -14.51 3.70 -6.59
N ARG A 38 -14.42 5.03 -6.72
CA ARG A 38 -15.07 5.76 -7.81
C ARG A 38 -14.30 5.63 -9.11
N GLY A 39 -12.98 5.68 -9.06
CA GLY A 39 -12.09 5.42 -10.19
C GLY A 39 -12.31 4.04 -10.81
N ALA A 40 -12.59 3.02 -9.99
CA ALA A 40 -12.91 1.67 -10.45
C ALA A 40 -14.22 1.58 -11.25
N LYS A 41 -15.13 2.57 -11.14
CA LYS A 41 -16.35 2.66 -11.95
C LYS A 41 -16.07 3.22 -13.35
N LYS A 42 -15.21 4.22 -13.45
CA LYS A 42 -14.86 4.91 -14.72
C LYS A 42 -13.70 4.24 -15.45
N LEU A 43 -12.81 3.57 -14.71
CA LEU A 43 -11.54 2.97 -15.11
C LEU A 43 -10.72 3.84 -16.07
N PRO A 44 -9.88 4.75 -15.55
CA PRO A 44 -9.00 5.58 -16.39
C PRO A 44 -8.15 4.73 -17.34
N SER A 45 -7.74 5.32 -18.46
CA SER A 45 -6.77 4.67 -19.35
C SER A 45 -5.39 4.63 -18.70
N TYR A 46 -4.49 3.78 -19.23
CA TYR A 46 -3.10 3.72 -18.77
C TYR A 46 -2.39 5.08 -18.87
N LEU A 47 -2.66 5.84 -19.93
CA LEU A 47 -2.08 7.19 -20.11
C LEU A 47 -2.73 8.24 -19.21
N ASP A 48 -4.02 8.10 -18.87
CA ASP A 48 -4.64 8.95 -17.83
C ASP A 48 -3.96 8.72 -16.48
N LEU A 49 -3.74 7.45 -16.12
CA LEU A 49 -3.04 7.07 -14.88
C LEU A 49 -1.60 7.57 -14.86
N TYR A 50 -0.87 7.45 -15.97
CA TYR A 50 0.47 8.04 -16.12
C TYR A 50 0.44 9.56 -15.96
N GLY A 51 -0.50 10.24 -16.61
CA GLY A 51 -0.67 11.68 -16.51
C GLY A 51 -1.01 12.14 -15.09
N MET A 52 -1.76 11.34 -14.33
CA MET A 52 -1.98 11.57 -12.89
C MET A 52 -0.67 11.41 -12.11
N ALA A 53 0.08 10.33 -12.31
CA ALA A 53 1.36 10.09 -11.62
C ALA A 53 2.35 11.25 -11.81
N VAL A 54 2.50 11.76 -13.04
CA VAL A 54 3.37 12.91 -13.32
C VAL A 54 2.93 14.18 -12.60
N LYS A 55 1.61 14.48 -12.59
CA LYS A 55 1.07 15.68 -11.93
C LYS A 55 1.10 15.61 -10.41
N GLN A 56 1.08 14.39 -9.88
CA GLN A 56 0.96 14.10 -8.45
C GLN A 56 2.29 13.77 -7.77
N ALA A 57 3.38 13.73 -8.54
CA ALA A 57 4.72 13.48 -8.04
C ALA A 57 5.11 14.45 -6.91
N TRP A 58 5.78 13.91 -5.89
CA TRP A 58 6.22 14.63 -4.70
C TRP A 58 7.64 14.17 -4.34
N SER A 59 8.35 14.95 -3.54
CA SER A 59 9.69 14.59 -3.08
C SER A 59 9.68 14.26 -1.59
N PRO A 60 10.21 13.10 -1.18
CA PRO A 60 10.47 12.83 0.23
C PRO A 60 11.25 13.97 0.88
N ASP A 61 12.23 14.59 0.21
CA ASP A 61 13.11 15.66 0.75
C ASP A 61 12.36 16.94 1.18
N GLU A 62 11.13 17.14 0.72
CA GLU A 62 10.30 18.31 1.08
C GLU A 62 9.60 18.13 2.45
N LEU A 63 9.66 16.94 3.04
CA LEU A 63 9.03 16.64 4.32
C LEU A 63 9.85 17.15 5.50
N ASP A 64 9.17 17.85 6.41
CA ASP A 64 9.68 18.24 7.73
C ASP A 64 9.23 17.24 8.80
N PHE A 65 10.20 16.52 9.38
CA PHE A 65 9.98 15.55 10.45
C PHE A 65 10.27 16.11 11.86
N SER A 66 10.44 17.42 12.03
CA SER A 66 10.78 18.03 13.32
C SER A 66 9.80 17.63 14.45
N GLN A 67 8.49 17.68 14.17
CA GLN A 67 7.46 17.29 15.14
C GLN A 67 7.41 15.77 15.37
N ASP A 68 7.65 14.97 14.32
CA ASP A 68 7.78 13.52 14.43
C ASP A 68 8.96 13.13 15.35
N GLN A 69 10.10 13.81 15.22
CA GLN A 69 11.27 13.63 16.09
C GLN A 69 10.97 13.97 17.54
N GLU A 70 10.35 15.12 17.79
CA GLU A 70 9.96 15.54 19.14
C GLU A 70 9.03 14.53 19.81
N GLU A 71 8.04 14.03 19.08
CA GLU A 71 7.15 13.00 19.62
C GLU A 71 7.94 11.73 19.90
N TRP A 72 8.76 11.28 18.96
CA TRP A 72 9.52 10.04 19.10
C TRP A 72 10.34 10.02 20.38
N GLN A 73 11.01 11.12 20.73
CA GLN A 73 11.80 11.19 21.96
C GLN A 73 10.97 11.05 23.24
N ARG A 74 9.69 11.46 23.21
CA ARG A 74 8.77 11.38 24.36
C ARG A 74 8.11 10.00 24.51
N LEU A 75 8.18 9.12 23.50
CA LEU A 75 7.54 7.81 23.55
C LEU A 75 8.26 6.84 24.48
N SER A 76 7.48 6.04 25.21
CA SER A 76 8.01 4.92 25.99
C SER A 76 8.69 3.87 25.09
N PRO A 77 9.69 3.11 25.60
CA PRO A 77 10.32 2.03 24.83
C PRO A 77 9.33 1.02 24.26
N ASP A 78 8.27 0.73 25.02
CA ASP A 78 7.18 -0.16 24.60
C ASP A 78 6.39 0.38 23.40
N THR A 79 6.07 1.67 23.41
CA THR A 79 5.40 2.33 22.29
C THR A 79 6.29 2.42 21.07
N LYS A 80 7.59 2.73 21.24
CA LYS A 80 8.58 2.71 20.16
C LYS A 80 8.64 1.33 19.51
N ARG A 81 8.77 0.26 20.29
CA ARG A 81 8.78 -1.13 19.79
C ARG A 81 7.59 -1.44 18.90
N ARG A 82 6.37 -1.10 19.33
CA ARG A 82 5.14 -1.35 18.57
C ARG A 82 5.06 -0.53 17.29
N ARG A 83 5.38 0.77 17.35
CA ARG A 83 5.39 1.65 16.17
C ARG A 83 6.45 1.22 15.16
N THR A 84 7.67 0.93 15.61
CA THR A 84 8.76 0.44 14.76
C THR A 84 8.34 -0.82 14.02
N TRP A 85 7.66 -1.77 14.68
CA TRP A 85 7.19 -2.98 14.00
C TRP A 85 6.23 -2.65 12.84
N SER A 86 5.18 -1.85 13.09
CA SER A 86 4.20 -1.48 12.06
C SER A 86 4.87 -0.77 10.88
N LEU A 87 5.68 0.25 11.16
CA LEU A 87 6.40 0.99 10.13
C LEU A 87 7.38 0.11 9.35
N ARG A 88 8.02 -0.86 10.04
CA ARG A 88 9.00 -1.76 9.43
C ARG A 88 8.34 -2.69 8.42
N MET A 89 7.12 -3.15 8.70
CA MET A 89 6.36 -3.99 7.75
C MET A 89 6.05 -3.26 6.45
N PHE A 90 5.79 -1.94 6.51
CA PHE A 90 5.67 -1.11 5.32
C PHE A 90 7.01 -0.90 4.65
N PHE A 91 8.03 -0.43 5.37
CA PHE A 91 9.34 -0.14 4.77
C PHE A 91 9.93 -1.37 4.05
N ALA A 92 9.89 -2.54 4.70
CA ALA A 92 10.33 -3.78 4.07
C ALA A 92 9.47 -4.15 2.85
N GLY A 93 8.20 -3.76 2.83
CA GLY A 93 7.29 -4.04 1.71
C GLY A 93 7.61 -3.15 0.53
N GLU A 94 7.56 -1.83 0.73
CA GLU A 94 7.87 -0.79 -0.25
C GLU A 94 9.23 -1.02 -0.93
N GLU A 95 10.27 -1.31 -0.14
CA GLU A 95 11.61 -1.55 -0.69
C GLU A 95 11.66 -2.82 -1.55
N ARG A 96 11.01 -3.90 -1.10
CA ARG A 96 10.99 -5.15 -1.87
C ARG A 96 10.29 -4.92 -3.20
N VAL A 97 9.15 -4.25 -3.18
CA VAL A 97 8.35 -4.11 -4.40
C VAL A 97 8.98 -3.18 -5.43
N ALA A 98 9.70 -2.13 -4.99
CA ALA A 98 10.32 -1.16 -5.87
C ALA A 98 11.22 -1.76 -6.96
N SER A 99 11.98 -2.81 -6.64
CA SER A 99 12.83 -3.49 -7.62
C SER A 99 12.11 -4.61 -8.38
N LEU A 100 11.09 -5.21 -7.78
CA LEU A 100 10.41 -6.39 -8.31
C LEU A 100 9.40 -6.07 -9.42
N LEU A 101 9.01 -4.80 -9.56
CA LEU A 101 8.18 -4.34 -10.67
C LEU A 101 8.95 -4.12 -11.99
N ALA A 102 10.29 -4.06 -11.97
CA ALA A 102 11.05 -3.71 -13.17
C ALA A 102 10.80 -4.69 -14.33
N PRO A 103 10.71 -6.02 -14.10
CA PRO A 103 10.32 -6.97 -15.14
C PRO A 103 8.89 -6.80 -15.66
N LEU A 104 7.96 -6.24 -14.89
CA LEU A 104 6.61 -5.95 -15.36
C LEU A 104 6.62 -4.85 -16.44
N ALA A 105 7.46 -3.82 -16.27
CA ALA A 105 7.63 -2.79 -17.30
C ALA A 105 8.22 -3.38 -18.58
N TRP A 106 9.18 -4.29 -18.46
CA TRP A 106 9.76 -5.02 -19.58
C TRP A 106 8.74 -5.95 -20.28
N ALA A 107 7.89 -6.61 -19.52
CA ALA A 107 6.83 -7.51 -19.99
C ALA A 107 5.54 -6.78 -20.39
N ALA A 108 5.54 -5.44 -20.45
CA ALA A 108 4.34 -4.67 -20.74
C ALA A 108 3.77 -5.00 -22.14
N PRO A 109 2.46 -5.31 -22.25
CA PRO A 109 1.85 -5.69 -23.54
C PRO A 109 1.63 -4.51 -24.49
N SER A 110 1.81 -3.26 -24.02
CA SER A 110 1.71 -2.06 -24.82
C SER A 110 2.60 -0.95 -24.25
N LYS A 111 2.91 0.06 -25.08
CA LYS A 111 3.68 1.23 -24.65
C LYS A 111 2.96 2.09 -23.62
N ASP A 112 1.63 2.08 -23.62
CA ASP A 112 0.83 2.81 -22.62
C ASP A 112 0.95 2.14 -21.24
N VAL A 113 0.95 0.80 -21.20
CA VAL A 113 1.20 0.03 -19.97
C VAL A 113 2.64 0.25 -19.50
N GLU A 114 3.62 0.19 -20.40
CA GLU A 114 5.04 0.45 -20.10
C GLU A 114 5.24 1.83 -19.46
N ALA A 115 4.60 2.87 -20.02
CA ALA A 115 4.68 4.23 -19.50
C ALA A 115 4.12 4.33 -18.08
N PHE A 116 2.98 3.71 -17.78
CA PHE A 116 2.42 3.71 -16.43
C PHE A 116 3.30 2.93 -15.44
N VAL A 117 3.71 1.69 -15.77
CA VAL A 117 4.52 0.86 -14.87
C VAL A 117 5.87 1.53 -14.57
N ALA A 118 6.45 2.24 -15.54
CA ALA A 118 7.65 3.05 -15.31
C ALA A 118 7.41 4.19 -14.30
N SER A 119 6.23 4.82 -14.32
CA SER A 119 5.89 5.85 -13.32
C SER A 119 5.68 5.25 -11.92
N GLN A 120 5.05 4.07 -11.84
CA GLN A 120 4.87 3.33 -10.59
C GLN A 120 6.22 2.92 -9.98
N LEU A 121 7.17 2.41 -10.78
CA LEU A 121 8.52 2.13 -10.31
C LEU A 121 9.17 3.34 -9.61
N ALA A 122 8.93 4.54 -10.12
CA ALA A 122 9.43 5.75 -9.48
C ALA A 122 8.65 6.10 -8.19
N ASP A 123 7.34 5.82 -8.12
CA ASP A 123 6.53 5.92 -6.90
C ASP A 123 7.08 4.99 -5.80
N GLU A 124 7.31 3.71 -6.09
CA GLU A 124 7.81 2.73 -5.10
C GLU A 124 9.21 3.11 -4.54
N VAL A 125 10.08 3.66 -5.41
CA VAL A 125 11.38 4.18 -4.96
C VAL A 125 11.19 5.40 -4.06
N ARG A 126 10.25 6.30 -4.37
CA ARG A 126 9.91 7.43 -3.48
C ARG A 126 9.38 6.95 -2.13
N HIS A 127 8.54 5.92 -2.10
CA HIS A 127 8.04 5.33 -0.85
C HIS A 127 9.19 4.77 -0.01
N THR A 128 10.10 4.03 -0.64
CA THR A 128 11.33 3.53 0.00
C THR A 128 12.16 4.67 0.61
N MET A 129 12.34 5.76 -0.14
CA MET A 129 13.11 6.93 0.32
C MET A 129 12.40 7.72 1.43
N LEU A 130 11.06 7.78 1.46
CA LEU A 130 10.30 8.31 2.58
C LEU A 130 10.64 7.56 3.87
N PHE A 131 10.61 6.23 3.83
CA PHE A 131 10.92 5.41 5.00
C PHE A 131 12.40 5.45 5.38
N ASP A 132 13.34 5.48 4.43
CA ASP A 132 14.77 5.66 4.73
C ASP A 132 15.02 6.97 5.49
N ARG A 133 14.47 8.10 5.00
CA ARG A 133 14.57 9.38 5.71
C ARG A 133 13.97 9.31 7.10
N TYR A 134 12.75 8.76 7.24
CA TYR A 134 12.09 8.64 8.54
C TYR A 134 12.90 7.77 9.52
N TRP A 135 13.56 6.71 9.04
CA TRP A 135 14.42 5.87 9.86
C TRP A 135 15.65 6.61 10.36
N ARG A 136 16.30 7.40 9.50
CA ARG A 136 17.51 8.14 9.84
C ARG A 136 17.24 9.32 10.75
N GLU A 137 16.16 10.05 10.50
CA GLU A 137 15.86 11.30 11.19
C GLU A 137 15.04 11.09 12.47
N VAL A 138 14.12 10.13 12.49
CA VAL A 138 13.17 9.94 13.60
C VAL A 138 13.48 8.69 14.42
N VAL A 139 13.48 7.51 13.78
CA VAL A 139 13.59 6.23 14.49
C VAL A 139 14.99 6.05 15.09
N GLY A 140 16.02 6.39 14.31
CA GLY A 140 17.42 6.12 14.56
C GLY A 140 17.88 4.78 13.98
N THR A 141 19.01 4.78 13.28
CA THR A 141 19.69 3.59 12.76
C THR A 141 21.20 3.82 12.74
N ASP A 142 21.96 2.75 12.93
CA ASP A 142 23.41 2.69 12.78
C ASP A 142 23.87 2.29 11.36
N ALA A 143 22.93 1.97 10.46
CA ALA A 143 23.21 1.60 9.08
C ALA A 143 23.86 2.74 8.28
N GLN A 144 25.00 2.46 7.67
CA GLN A 144 25.81 3.47 6.95
C GLN A 144 25.31 3.76 5.54
N ASN A 145 24.44 2.89 5.00
CA ASN A 145 23.87 3.01 3.67
C ASN A 145 22.50 2.31 3.63
N LEU A 146 21.76 2.49 2.52
CA LEU A 146 20.44 1.90 2.35
C LEU A 146 20.50 0.36 2.37
N HIS A 147 21.54 -0.24 1.81
CA HIS A 147 21.68 -1.70 1.75
C HIS A 147 21.79 -2.35 3.14
N GLU A 148 22.54 -1.73 4.05
CA GLU A 148 22.60 -2.14 5.45
C GLU A 148 21.26 -1.93 6.16
N LEU A 149 20.61 -0.79 5.93
CA LEU A 149 19.32 -0.48 6.54
C LEU A 149 18.26 -1.49 6.12
N VAL A 150 18.21 -1.84 4.83
CA VAL A 150 17.33 -2.86 4.26
C VAL A 150 17.53 -4.23 4.92
N ARG A 151 18.78 -4.62 5.22
CA ARG A 151 19.04 -5.85 5.97
C ARG A 151 18.55 -5.75 7.42
N GLN A 152 18.71 -4.59 8.06
CA GLN A 152 18.29 -4.36 9.44
C GLN A 152 16.77 -4.40 9.60
N ILE A 153 16.02 -3.86 8.63
CA ILE A 153 14.55 -3.82 8.65
C ILE A 153 13.88 -5.09 8.13
N ALA A 154 14.65 -6.07 7.63
CA ALA A 154 14.09 -7.26 7.03
C ALA A 154 13.19 -8.05 7.99
N VAL A 155 12.08 -8.56 7.47
CA VAL A 155 11.13 -9.38 8.23
C VAL A 155 11.57 -10.85 8.16
N THR A 156 11.77 -11.46 9.33
CA THR A 156 12.24 -12.84 9.43
C THR A 156 11.09 -13.85 9.35
N ALA A 157 11.39 -15.10 8.99
CA ALA A 157 10.41 -16.18 8.97
C ALA A 157 9.86 -16.50 10.36
N GLN A 158 10.65 -16.28 11.42
CA GLN A 158 10.23 -16.46 12.81
C GLN A 158 9.20 -15.41 13.23
N GLU A 159 9.34 -14.19 12.72
CA GLU A 159 8.40 -13.10 13.00
C GLU A 159 7.11 -13.24 12.20
N ASN A 160 7.22 -13.46 10.90
CA ASN A 160 6.08 -13.60 10.01
C ASN A 160 6.42 -14.47 8.78
N PRO A 161 6.13 -15.78 8.82
CA PRO A 161 6.47 -16.69 7.73
C PRO A 161 5.69 -16.41 6.45
N ALA A 162 4.46 -15.92 6.55
CA ALA A 162 3.63 -15.58 5.40
C ALA A 162 4.17 -14.35 4.66
N TYR A 163 4.60 -13.33 5.40
CA TYR A 163 5.27 -12.17 4.84
C TYR A 163 6.58 -12.56 4.16
N ARG A 164 7.36 -13.43 4.81
CA ARG A 164 8.62 -13.94 4.27
C ARG A 164 8.39 -14.65 2.93
N TYR A 165 7.45 -15.59 2.89
CA TYR A 165 7.08 -16.30 1.67
C TYR A 165 6.65 -15.33 0.56
N LEU A 166 5.75 -14.39 0.85
CA LEU A 166 5.21 -13.52 -0.19
C LEU A 166 6.27 -12.55 -0.75
N PHE A 167 6.95 -11.80 0.12
CA PHE A 167 7.83 -10.69 -0.29
C PHE A 167 9.27 -11.10 -0.60
N TYR A 168 9.75 -12.23 -0.09
CA TYR A 168 11.14 -12.64 -0.24
C TYR A 168 11.34 -13.93 -1.03
N GLU A 169 10.27 -14.65 -1.34
CA GLU A 169 10.32 -15.88 -2.14
C GLU A 169 9.43 -15.72 -3.37
N TRP A 170 8.10 -15.67 -3.18
CA TRP A 170 7.15 -15.71 -4.29
C TRP A 170 7.26 -14.50 -5.22
N LEU A 171 7.21 -13.26 -4.71
CA LEU A 171 7.31 -12.05 -5.55
C LEU A 171 8.64 -11.98 -6.31
N PRO A 172 9.81 -12.21 -5.68
CA PRO A 172 11.09 -12.32 -6.39
C PRO A 172 11.12 -13.37 -7.48
N GLU A 173 10.59 -14.57 -7.21
CA GLU A 173 10.53 -15.65 -8.20
C GLU A 173 9.66 -15.28 -9.40
N GLN A 174 8.49 -14.66 -9.17
CA GLN A 174 7.64 -14.23 -10.26
C GLN A 174 8.28 -13.10 -11.07
N SER A 175 8.91 -12.13 -10.39
CA SER A 175 9.65 -11.04 -11.05
C SER A 175 10.75 -11.60 -11.96
N GLN A 176 11.54 -12.55 -11.47
CA GLN A 176 12.57 -13.24 -12.25
C GLN A 176 11.98 -14.05 -13.42
N TRP A 177 10.83 -14.69 -13.23
CA TRP A 177 10.13 -15.40 -14.31
C TRP A 177 9.72 -14.44 -15.43
N LEU A 178 9.08 -13.31 -15.09
CA LEU A 178 8.65 -12.29 -16.06
C LEU A 178 9.84 -11.69 -16.81
N ALA A 179 10.99 -11.53 -16.16
CA ALA A 179 12.21 -11.04 -16.82
C ALA A 179 12.67 -12.01 -17.92
N SER A 180 12.58 -13.32 -17.67
CA SER A 180 12.99 -14.37 -18.61
C SER A 180 11.91 -14.75 -19.63
N HIS A 181 10.64 -14.50 -19.31
CA HIS A 181 9.48 -14.87 -20.13
C HIS A 181 8.52 -13.69 -20.30
N PRO A 182 8.96 -12.57 -20.90
CA PRO A 182 8.16 -11.33 -20.97
C PRO A 182 6.87 -11.46 -21.78
N THR A 183 6.72 -12.51 -22.58
CA THR A 183 5.51 -12.80 -23.37
C THR A 183 4.53 -13.74 -22.66
N ASP A 184 4.83 -14.17 -21.44
CA ASP A 184 3.94 -15.02 -20.64
C ASP A 184 2.84 -14.19 -19.96
N VAL A 185 1.78 -13.93 -20.71
CA VAL A 185 0.66 -13.07 -20.26
C VAL A 185 -0.11 -13.69 -19.09
N ASP A 186 -0.10 -15.02 -18.93
CA ASP A 186 -0.75 -15.70 -17.80
C ASP A 186 0.03 -15.45 -16.51
N ALA A 187 1.36 -15.57 -16.57
CA ALA A 187 2.23 -15.20 -15.45
C ALA A 187 2.07 -13.72 -15.09
N THR A 188 1.98 -12.83 -16.08
CA THR A 188 1.72 -11.40 -15.83
C THR A 188 0.37 -11.18 -15.16
N ALA A 189 -0.70 -11.84 -15.62
CA ALA A 189 -2.02 -11.72 -15.00
C ALA A 189 -2.04 -12.24 -13.55
N ARG A 190 -1.35 -13.36 -13.28
CA ARG A 190 -1.18 -13.90 -11.92
C ARG A 190 -0.38 -12.95 -11.03
N PHE A 191 0.73 -12.41 -11.53
CA PHE A 191 1.54 -11.42 -10.82
C PHE A 191 0.72 -10.16 -10.50
N VAL A 192 0.03 -9.58 -11.48
CA VAL A 192 -0.82 -8.39 -11.31
C VAL A 192 -1.95 -8.66 -10.31
N THR A 193 -2.54 -9.86 -10.31
CA THR A 193 -3.56 -10.25 -9.33
C THR A 193 -3.02 -10.23 -7.90
N VAL A 194 -1.88 -10.87 -7.65
CA VAL A 194 -1.31 -10.91 -6.29
C VAL A 194 -0.80 -9.54 -5.87
N TYR A 195 -0.03 -8.87 -6.73
CA TYR A 195 0.58 -7.59 -6.40
C TYR A 195 -0.47 -6.49 -6.21
N HIS A 196 -1.27 -6.19 -7.23
CA HIS A 196 -2.12 -5.01 -7.20
C HIS A 196 -3.44 -5.23 -6.44
N LEU A 197 -4.00 -6.45 -6.45
CA LEU A 197 -5.27 -6.69 -5.74
C LEU A 197 -5.07 -7.12 -4.30
N ILE A 198 -4.07 -7.97 -4.02
CA ILE A 198 -3.83 -8.49 -2.66
C ILE A 198 -2.83 -7.62 -1.92
N VAL A 199 -1.62 -7.40 -2.44
CA VAL A 199 -0.59 -6.64 -1.72
C VAL A 199 -0.99 -5.18 -1.56
N GLU A 200 -1.13 -4.44 -2.65
CA GLU A 200 -1.47 -3.02 -2.60
C GLU A 200 -2.94 -2.82 -2.22
N GLY A 201 -3.84 -3.44 -3.00
CA GLY A 201 -5.28 -3.26 -2.88
C GLY A 201 -5.84 -3.68 -1.53
N ALA A 202 -5.55 -4.90 -1.06
CA ALA A 202 -6.13 -5.41 0.16
C ALA A 202 -5.26 -5.08 1.38
N MET A 203 -3.96 -5.37 1.38
CA MET A 203 -3.14 -5.25 2.58
C MET A 203 -2.63 -3.82 2.83
N PHE A 204 -1.93 -3.20 1.86
CA PHE A 204 -1.29 -1.91 2.06
C PHE A 204 -2.30 -0.81 2.26
N LEU A 205 -3.28 -0.65 1.36
CA LEU A 205 -4.31 0.37 1.52
C LEU A 205 -5.09 0.24 2.83
N THR A 206 -5.32 -0.99 3.32
CA THR A 206 -5.91 -1.21 4.65
C THR A 206 -4.97 -0.74 5.76
N GLY A 207 -3.71 -1.19 5.78
CA GLY A 207 -2.78 -0.79 6.83
C GLY A 207 -2.49 0.72 6.81
N MET A 208 -2.40 1.33 5.62
CA MET A 208 -2.29 2.77 5.41
C MET A 208 -3.50 3.50 5.99
N ARG A 209 -4.71 3.06 5.66
CA ARG A 209 -5.96 3.61 6.20
C ARG A 209 -5.93 3.72 7.73
N TYR A 210 -5.69 2.60 8.41
CA TYR A 210 -5.78 2.55 9.86
C TYR A 210 -4.62 3.31 10.55
N GLN A 211 -3.42 3.30 9.96
CA GLN A 211 -2.30 4.11 10.48
C GLN A 211 -2.55 5.61 10.32
N LEU A 212 -2.99 6.06 9.14
CA LEU A 212 -3.26 7.47 8.86
C LEU A 212 -4.47 7.96 9.67
N GLU A 213 -5.56 7.22 9.71
CA GLU A 213 -6.73 7.60 10.51
C GLU A 213 -6.38 7.66 12.01
N GLY A 214 -5.61 6.70 12.53
CA GLY A 214 -5.09 6.76 13.89
C GLY A 214 -4.21 8.00 14.14
N ALA A 215 -3.25 8.26 13.26
CA ALA A 215 -2.39 9.45 13.33
C ALA A 215 -3.21 10.76 13.35
N ARG A 216 -4.20 10.88 12.47
CA ARG A 216 -5.10 12.03 12.38
C ARG A 216 -5.87 12.25 13.67
N ARG A 217 -6.44 11.18 14.26
CA ARG A 217 -7.18 11.26 15.53
C ARG A 217 -6.30 11.65 16.72
N TRP A 218 -5.01 11.34 16.66
CA TRP A 218 -4.02 11.83 17.62
C TRP A 218 -3.48 13.24 17.31
N GLY A 219 -3.95 13.89 16.24
CA GLY A 219 -3.48 15.22 15.82
C GLY A 219 -2.11 15.22 15.14
N ARG A 220 -1.61 14.05 14.71
CA ARG A 220 -0.27 13.86 14.14
C ARG A 220 -0.29 13.96 12.61
N THR A 221 -0.66 15.12 12.09
CA THR A 221 -0.75 15.37 10.64
C THR A 221 0.53 16.00 10.06
N TRP A 222 1.68 15.64 10.64
CA TRP A 222 3.01 16.22 10.39
C TRP A 222 3.70 15.59 9.16
N GLY A 223 5.03 15.58 9.11
CA GLY A 223 5.80 15.15 7.94
C GLY A 223 5.49 13.72 7.53
N PHE A 224 5.52 12.76 8.45
CA PHE A 224 5.28 11.36 8.09
C PHE A 224 3.85 11.15 7.57
N TYR A 225 2.87 11.79 8.20
CA TYR A 225 1.48 11.75 7.75
C TYR A 225 1.33 12.30 6.32
N GLN A 226 1.97 13.42 6.01
CA GLN A 226 1.91 14.04 4.69
C GLN A 226 2.49 13.11 3.62
N GLY A 227 3.70 12.59 3.85
CA GLY A 227 4.34 11.65 2.93
C GLY A 227 3.55 10.35 2.76
N PHE A 228 3.05 9.78 3.85
CA PHE A 228 2.33 8.52 3.81
C PHE A 228 0.92 8.66 3.21
N THR A 229 0.28 9.83 3.35
CA THR A 229 -0.95 10.17 2.61
C THR A 229 -0.69 10.31 1.11
N ALA A 230 0.44 10.93 0.73
CA ALA A 230 0.86 11.03 -0.67
C ALA A 230 1.12 9.65 -1.27
N ALA A 231 1.88 8.79 -0.58
CA ALA A 231 2.10 7.40 -0.97
C ALA A 231 0.77 6.63 -1.11
N THR A 232 -0.19 6.83 -0.19
CA THR A 232 -1.50 6.18 -0.30
C THR A 232 -2.28 6.64 -1.55
N ARG A 233 -2.10 7.89 -2.00
CA ARG A 233 -2.66 8.36 -3.27
C ARG A 233 -1.96 7.70 -4.46
N ASP A 234 -0.68 7.39 -4.34
CA ASP A 234 0.10 6.70 -5.38
C ASP A 234 -0.37 5.23 -5.49
N GLU A 235 -0.45 4.51 -4.38
CA GLU A 235 -1.05 3.17 -4.26
C GLU A 235 -2.45 3.10 -4.85
N SER A 236 -3.25 4.15 -4.65
CA SER A 236 -4.60 4.25 -5.21
C SER A 236 -4.58 4.17 -6.75
N ARG A 237 -3.58 4.76 -7.41
CA ARG A 237 -3.40 4.66 -8.86
C ARG A 237 -2.88 3.28 -9.28
N HIS A 238 -1.97 2.68 -8.51
CA HIS A 238 -1.42 1.36 -8.79
C HIS A 238 -2.53 0.30 -8.78
N VAL A 239 -3.41 0.36 -7.78
CA VAL A 239 -4.57 -0.53 -7.68
C VAL A 239 -5.52 -0.34 -8.86
N LEU A 240 -5.78 0.90 -9.29
CA LEU A 240 -6.60 1.17 -10.49
C LEU A 240 -5.98 0.59 -11.76
N PHE A 241 -4.65 0.66 -11.89
CA PHE A 241 -3.93 -0.01 -12.97
C PHE A 241 -4.14 -1.52 -12.95
N GLY A 242 -3.97 -2.16 -11.79
CA GLY A 242 -4.17 -3.60 -11.65
C GLY A 242 -5.60 -4.04 -12.02
N VAL A 243 -6.61 -3.29 -11.55
CA VAL A 243 -8.01 -3.53 -11.91
C VAL A 243 -8.23 -3.37 -13.41
N ARG A 244 -7.70 -2.30 -14.01
CA ARG A 244 -7.83 -2.05 -15.46
C ARG A 244 -7.17 -3.16 -16.28
N TYR A 245 -5.94 -3.52 -15.96
CA TYR A 245 -5.19 -4.57 -16.64
C TYR A 245 -5.94 -5.90 -16.63
N LEU A 246 -6.42 -6.32 -15.45
CA LEU A 246 -7.13 -7.59 -15.31
C LEU A 246 -8.50 -7.55 -16.00
N ARG A 247 -9.20 -6.41 -15.98
CA ARG A 247 -10.46 -6.25 -16.71
C ARG A 247 -10.26 -6.35 -18.22
N ASP A 248 -9.20 -5.75 -18.75
CA ASP A 248 -8.86 -5.86 -20.18
C ASP A 248 -8.62 -7.33 -20.55
N ARG A 249 -7.85 -8.08 -19.73
CA ARG A 249 -7.64 -9.53 -19.92
C ARG A 249 -8.94 -10.33 -19.86
N VAL A 250 -9.79 -10.09 -18.86
CA VAL A 250 -11.10 -10.76 -18.72
C VAL A 250 -12.00 -10.45 -19.91
N THR A 251 -11.97 -9.23 -20.43
CA THR A 251 -12.76 -8.83 -21.60
C THR A 251 -12.27 -9.52 -22.88
N GLU A 252 -10.95 -9.67 -23.04
CA GLU A 252 -10.34 -10.37 -24.18
C GLU A 252 -10.65 -11.88 -24.20
N ASN A 253 -10.55 -12.56 -23.05
CA ASN A 253 -10.82 -13.99 -22.95
C ASN A 253 -11.32 -14.39 -21.55
N PRO A 254 -12.63 -14.31 -21.28
CA PRO A 254 -13.17 -14.57 -19.94
C PRO A 254 -12.98 -16.04 -19.52
N HIS A 255 -13.06 -17.00 -20.45
CA HIS A 255 -12.88 -18.42 -20.17
C HIS A 255 -11.47 -18.76 -19.68
N ARG A 256 -10.46 -17.98 -20.07
CA ARG A 256 -9.08 -18.15 -19.63
C ARG A 256 -8.80 -17.40 -18.32
N TYR A 257 -9.13 -16.12 -18.28
CA TYR A 257 -8.64 -15.25 -17.20
C TYR A 257 -9.52 -15.24 -15.96
N VAL A 258 -10.83 -15.48 -16.06
CA VAL A 258 -11.68 -15.58 -14.85
C VAL A 258 -11.23 -16.74 -13.94
N PRO A 259 -11.04 -17.98 -14.44
CA PRO A 259 -10.53 -19.07 -13.60
C PRO A 259 -9.13 -18.80 -13.05
N LEU A 260 -8.22 -18.27 -13.87
CA LEU A 260 -6.85 -17.97 -13.45
C LEU A 260 -6.83 -16.98 -12.27
N ILE A 261 -7.61 -15.90 -12.36
CA ILE A 261 -7.68 -14.90 -11.30
C ILE A 261 -8.37 -15.49 -10.07
N GLN A 262 -9.48 -16.21 -10.22
CA GLN A 262 -10.18 -16.84 -9.09
C GLN A 262 -9.30 -17.86 -8.35
N ASP A 263 -8.55 -18.68 -9.07
CA ASP A 263 -7.63 -19.67 -8.50
C ASP A 263 -6.47 -18.98 -7.77
N THR A 264 -5.92 -17.91 -8.38
CA THR A 264 -4.88 -17.09 -7.75
C THR A 264 -5.40 -16.43 -6.47
N ILE A 265 -6.61 -15.86 -6.47
CA ILE A 265 -7.23 -15.32 -5.26
C ILE A 265 -7.44 -16.43 -4.21
N ARG A 266 -7.92 -17.60 -4.60
CA ARG A 266 -8.15 -18.71 -3.65
C ARG A 266 -6.85 -19.13 -2.95
N GLU A 267 -5.75 -19.14 -3.67
CA GLU A 267 -4.43 -19.49 -3.17
C GLU A 267 -3.84 -18.43 -2.23
N PHE A 268 -3.94 -17.14 -2.58
CA PHE A 268 -3.24 -16.07 -1.86
C PHE A 268 -4.10 -15.34 -0.82
N ARG A 269 -5.43 -15.37 -0.93
CA ARG A 269 -6.35 -14.73 0.03
C ARG A 269 -6.08 -15.12 1.49
N PRO A 270 -5.75 -16.37 1.84
CA PRO A 270 -5.42 -16.73 3.23
C PRO A 270 -4.20 -15.97 3.80
N LEU A 271 -3.30 -15.48 2.94
CA LEU A 271 -2.12 -14.74 3.38
C LEU A 271 -2.46 -13.38 3.98
N ILE A 272 -3.59 -12.76 3.60
CA ILE A 272 -4.03 -11.47 4.16
C ILE A 272 -4.14 -11.57 5.68
N HIS A 273 -4.81 -12.61 6.18
CA HIS A 273 -5.00 -12.81 7.61
C HIS A 273 -3.68 -13.11 8.34
N THR A 274 -2.79 -13.90 7.74
CA THR A 274 -1.54 -14.32 8.40
C THR A 274 -0.47 -13.24 8.37
N ILE A 275 -0.38 -12.46 7.30
CA ILE A 275 0.55 -11.32 7.19
C ILE A 275 0.20 -10.23 8.19
N MET A 276 -1.09 -9.97 8.40
CA MET A 276 -1.53 -8.97 9.38
C MET A 276 -1.32 -9.47 10.83
N ARG A 277 -0.90 -10.71 11.07
CA ARG A 277 -0.66 -11.19 12.45
C ARG A 277 0.61 -10.56 13.03
N PRO A 278 0.54 -9.98 14.25
CA PRO A 278 1.71 -9.43 14.93
C PRO A 278 2.65 -10.52 15.46
N PRO A 279 3.90 -10.18 15.82
CA PRO A 279 4.90 -11.15 16.27
C PRO A 279 4.40 -11.93 17.48
N GLY A 280 4.53 -13.26 17.43
CA GLY A 280 4.04 -14.14 18.50
C GLY A 280 2.51 -14.12 18.70
N GLY A 281 1.74 -13.42 17.87
CA GLY A 281 0.32 -13.15 18.09
C GLY A 281 0.04 -12.14 19.22
N ASP A 282 1.03 -11.35 19.63
CA ASP A 282 0.82 -10.29 20.62
C ASP A 282 -0.02 -9.16 20.02
N LEU A 283 -1.30 -9.11 20.38
CA LEU A 283 -2.21 -8.11 19.85
C LEU A 283 -1.96 -6.70 20.40
N SER A 284 -1.11 -6.53 21.42
CA SER A 284 -0.76 -5.19 21.92
C SER A 284 -0.14 -4.29 20.85
N PHE A 285 0.39 -4.85 19.76
CA PHE A 285 0.88 -4.12 18.59
C PHE A 285 -0.19 -3.31 17.85
N TYR A 286 -1.48 -3.65 17.98
CA TYR A 286 -2.61 -2.90 17.42
C TYR A 286 -3.02 -1.70 18.30
N GLY A 287 -2.06 -0.83 18.65
CA GLY A 287 -2.31 0.42 19.39
C GLY A 287 -2.18 0.33 20.92
N GLY A 288 -2.18 -0.87 21.50
CA GLY A 288 -1.91 -1.08 22.93
C GLY A 288 -2.77 -0.22 23.85
N THR A 289 -2.19 0.30 24.93
CA THR A 289 -2.87 1.19 25.90
C THR A 289 -3.33 2.53 25.31
N HIS A 290 -2.87 2.89 24.11
CA HIS A 290 -3.25 4.12 23.42
C HIS A 290 -4.34 3.88 22.36
N LEU A 291 -4.81 2.64 22.20
CA LEU A 291 -5.86 2.30 21.24
C LEU A 291 -7.14 3.12 21.52
N GLU A 292 -7.58 3.18 22.78
CA GLU A 292 -8.82 3.86 23.18
C GLU A 292 -8.85 5.35 22.80
N SER A 293 -7.69 6.03 22.74
CA SER A 293 -7.67 7.46 22.41
C SER A 293 -7.86 7.74 20.92
N ALA A 294 -7.42 6.84 20.04
CA ALA A 294 -7.71 6.95 18.61
C ALA A 294 -8.99 6.20 18.22
N TRP A 295 -9.32 5.11 18.91
CA TRP A 295 -10.38 4.19 18.52
C TRP A 295 -11.23 3.83 19.75
N PRO A 296 -12.06 4.76 20.24
CA PRO A 296 -12.85 4.53 21.44
C PRO A 296 -13.77 3.31 21.30
N GLY A 297 -13.70 2.40 22.27
CA GLY A 297 -14.52 1.18 22.31
C GLY A 297 -14.02 0.02 21.44
N LEU A 298 -12.82 0.12 20.86
CA LEU A 298 -12.17 -0.96 20.12
C LEU A 298 -11.12 -1.67 20.98
N SER A 299 -11.18 -3.00 21.04
CA SER A 299 -10.09 -3.82 21.57
C SER A 299 -9.08 -4.13 20.46
N PRO A 300 -7.83 -4.51 20.78
CA PRO A 300 -6.86 -4.90 19.78
C PRO A 300 -7.33 -6.04 18.85
N GLU A 301 -8.06 -7.02 19.41
CA GLU A 301 -8.68 -8.13 18.67
C GLU A 301 -9.70 -7.60 17.66
N ARG A 302 -10.61 -6.73 18.12
CA ARG A 302 -11.66 -6.14 17.28
C ARG A 302 -11.06 -5.27 16.18
N LEU A 303 -10.04 -4.47 16.50
CA LEU A 303 -9.34 -3.67 15.49
C LEU A 303 -8.71 -4.57 14.41
N ARG A 304 -8.05 -5.67 14.81
CA ARG A 304 -7.49 -6.64 13.87
C ARG A 304 -8.58 -7.26 12.99
N ASP A 305 -9.70 -7.67 13.58
CA ASP A 305 -10.81 -8.28 12.85
C ASP A 305 -11.41 -7.28 11.85
N GLU A 306 -11.65 -6.03 12.27
CA GLU A 306 -12.13 -4.95 11.39
C GLU A 306 -11.14 -4.61 10.26
N MET A 307 -9.84 -4.69 10.52
CA MET A 307 -8.81 -4.53 9.49
C MET A 307 -8.88 -5.67 8.46
N VAL A 308 -8.98 -6.92 8.90
CA VAL A 308 -9.11 -8.07 7.99
C VAL A 308 -10.40 -8.00 7.18
N ASP A 309 -11.53 -7.69 7.82
CA ASP A 309 -12.82 -7.57 7.15
C ASP A 309 -12.82 -6.44 6.12
N TYR A 310 -12.20 -5.29 6.45
CA TYR A 310 -12.01 -4.20 5.52
C TYR A 310 -11.17 -4.63 4.31
N ALA A 311 -10.04 -5.32 4.53
CA ALA A 311 -9.18 -5.82 3.46
C ALA A 311 -9.92 -6.79 2.53
N MET A 312 -10.69 -7.72 3.10
CA MET A 312 -11.49 -8.68 2.34
C MET A 312 -12.59 -7.99 1.54
N SER A 313 -13.34 -7.09 2.17
CA SER A 313 -14.40 -6.32 1.50
C SER A 313 -13.85 -5.48 0.36
N ALA A 314 -12.67 -4.88 0.56
CA ALA A 314 -12.01 -4.07 -0.47
C ALA A 314 -11.48 -4.95 -1.62
N LEU A 315 -10.99 -6.16 -1.35
CA LEU A 315 -10.65 -7.14 -2.39
C LEU A 315 -11.88 -7.54 -3.22
N ASP A 316 -13.01 -7.83 -2.56
CA ASP A 316 -14.25 -8.21 -3.23
C ASP A 316 -14.77 -7.09 -4.16
N ARG A 317 -14.74 -5.83 -3.70
CA ARG A 317 -15.10 -4.67 -4.54
C ARG A 317 -14.23 -4.57 -5.79
N ARG A 318 -12.94 -4.90 -5.70
CA ARG A 318 -12.00 -4.85 -6.83
C ARG A 318 -12.19 -6.00 -7.80
N LEU A 319 -12.45 -7.20 -7.30
CA LEU A 319 -12.81 -8.34 -8.15
C LEU A 319 -14.08 -8.07 -8.94
N HIS A 320 -15.08 -7.46 -8.29
CA HIS A 320 -16.28 -6.98 -8.98
C HIS A 320 -15.95 -5.98 -10.09
N ALA A 321 -15.05 -5.01 -9.83
CA ALA A 321 -14.62 -4.02 -10.83
C ALA A 321 -13.81 -4.63 -12.00
N VAL A 322 -13.08 -5.72 -11.76
CA VAL A 322 -12.41 -6.53 -12.79
C VAL A 322 -13.42 -7.28 -13.67
N GLY A 323 -14.65 -7.50 -13.18
CA GLY A 323 -15.69 -8.29 -13.86
C GLY A 323 -15.77 -9.73 -13.37
N ILE A 324 -15.23 -10.02 -12.18
CA ILE A 324 -15.29 -11.33 -11.53
C ILE A 324 -16.36 -11.27 -10.43
N SER A 325 -17.44 -12.01 -10.64
CA SER A 325 -18.48 -12.22 -9.64
C SER A 325 -18.17 -13.44 -8.77
N HIS A 326 -18.72 -13.45 -7.56
CA HIS A 326 -18.63 -14.57 -6.61
C HIS A 326 -19.22 -15.87 -7.16
#